data_AF-Q9AEJ3-F1
#
_entry.id   AF-Q9AEJ3-F1
#
_cell.length_a   1.000
_cell.length_b   1.000
_cell.length_c   1.000
_cell.angle_alpha   90.00
_cell.angle_beta   90.00
_cell.angle_gamma   90.00
#
_symmetry.space_group_name_H-M   'P 1'
#
loop_
_entity.id
_entity.type
_entity.pdbx_description
1 polymer ?
#
loop_
_entity_poly.entity_id
_entity_poly.type
_entity_poly.pdbx_seq_one_letter_code
_entity_poly.pdbx_strand_id
1 'polypeptide(L)'
;LFVIGTSGLCFYAVFLGGLASNNKWSILGAARGLVAIISYESVGALALIAIVMLVGSFSLVDINNYQSDGFFSWLIFKQPLAFVLFIIALFIETNRTPLCLTENDAEIVAGYGTEYSGLRWGMFFIGEYTSMIAGAILVTL
;
A
#
# COMPACT_ATOMS: atom_id res chain seq x y z
N LEU A 1 -5.01 -7.97 11.29
CA LEU A 1 -4.94 -9.13 10.36
C LEU A 1 -5.82 -8.93 9.12
N PHE A 2 -7.13 -8.71 9.29
CA PHE A 2 -8.07 -8.52 8.18
C PHE A 2 -7.60 -7.47 7.17
N VAL A 3 -7.17 -6.30 7.64
CA VAL A 3 -6.76 -5.19 6.77
C VAL A 3 -5.56 -5.56 5.87
N ILE A 4 -4.55 -6.23 6.42
CA ILE A 4 -3.39 -6.72 5.63
C ILE A 4 -3.84 -7.80 4.64
N GLY A 5 -4.71 -8.72 5.07
CA GLY A 5 -5.24 -9.76 4.18
C GLY A 5 -6.03 -9.20 3.00
N THR A 6 -6.74 -8.08 3.20
CA THR A 6 -7.44 -7.38 2.10
C THR A 6 -6.51 -6.52 1.25
N SER A 7 -5.45 -5.94 1.81
CA SER A 7 -4.50 -5.14 1.03
C SER A 7 -3.70 -5.99 0.06
N GLY A 8 -3.36 -7.23 0.45
CA GLY A 8 -2.82 -8.25 -0.47
C GLY A 8 -3.74 -8.62 -1.63
N LEU A 9 -5.03 -8.28 -1.64
CA LEU A 9 -5.85 -8.50 -2.85
C LEU A 9 -5.62 -7.42 -3.92
N CYS A 10 -5.06 -6.27 -3.54
CA CYS A 10 -4.91 -5.12 -4.42
C CYS A 10 -3.92 -5.38 -5.57
N PHE A 11 -2.88 -6.19 -5.35
CA PHE A 11 -1.90 -6.50 -6.41
C PHE A 11 -2.51 -7.31 -7.57
N TYR A 12 -3.53 -8.15 -7.31
CA TYR A 12 -4.20 -8.90 -8.38
C TYR A 12 -4.92 -7.96 -9.35
N ALA A 13 -5.47 -6.84 -8.87
CA ALA A 13 -6.16 -5.88 -9.72
C ALA A 13 -5.22 -5.26 -10.76
N VAL A 14 -4.02 -4.87 -10.35
CA VAL A 14 -2.99 -4.27 -11.23
C VAL A 14 -2.46 -5.29 -12.22
N PHE A 15 -2.19 -6.52 -11.77
CA PHE A 15 -1.64 -7.56 -12.63
C PHE A 15 -2.63 -8.09 -13.67
N LEU A 16 -3.87 -8.37 -13.25
CA LEU A 16 -4.93 -8.79 -14.17
C LEU A 16 -5.30 -7.67 -15.13
N GLY A 17 -5.26 -6.41 -14.69
CA GLY A 17 -5.40 -5.24 -15.56
C GLY A 17 -4.31 -5.19 -16.65
N GLY A 18 -3.06 -5.37 -16.25
CA GLY A 18 -1.93 -5.45 -17.20
C GLY A 18 -2.06 -6.63 -18.18
N LEU A 19 -2.49 -7.80 -17.71
CA LEU A 19 -2.70 -8.98 -18.57
C LEU A 19 -3.84 -8.79 -19.58
N ALA A 20 -4.98 -8.24 -19.13
CA ALA A 20 -6.16 -8.05 -19.97
C ALA A 20 -5.99 -6.98 -21.05
N SER A 21 -5.03 -6.08 -20.86
CA SER A 21 -4.70 -5.00 -21.80
C SER A 21 -4.07 -5.46 -23.12
N ASN A 22 -3.62 -6.72 -23.23
CA ASN A 22 -3.04 -7.32 -24.44
C ASN A 22 -1.92 -6.49 -25.13
N ASN A 23 -1.15 -5.73 -24.34
CA ASN A 23 -0.04 -4.92 -24.81
C ASN A 23 1.26 -5.29 -24.08
N LYS A 24 2.34 -5.45 -24.84
CA LYS A 24 3.67 -5.81 -24.34
C LYS A 24 4.21 -4.83 -23.30
N TRP A 25 3.92 -3.54 -23.46
CA TRP A 25 4.41 -2.50 -22.54
C TRP A 25 3.60 -2.47 -21.24
N SER A 26 2.30 -2.69 -21.35
CA SER A 26 1.38 -2.71 -20.21
C SER A 26 1.64 -3.88 -19.27
N ILE A 27 1.86 -5.09 -19.82
CA ILE A 27 2.19 -6.26 -19.00
C ILE A 27 3.56 -6.12 -18.31
N LEU A 28 4.54 -5.51 -18.97
CA LEU A 28 5.85 -5.21 -18.37
C LEU A 28 5.72 -4.18 -17.25
N GLY A 29 4.90 -3.14 -17.44
CA GLY A 29 4.60 -2.15 -16.40
C GLY A 29 3.89 -2.76 -15.18
N ALA A 30 2.88 -3.58 -15.42
CA ALA A 30 2.17 -4.29 -14.36
C ALA A 30 3.08 -5.26 -13.58
N ALA A 31 3.95 -6.00 -14.28
CA ALA A 31 4.89 -6.92 -13.65
C ALA A 31 5.91 -6.19 -12.75
N ARG A 32 6.41 -5.03 -13.17
CA ARG A 32 7.31 -4.20 -12.37
C ARG A 32 6.64 -3.70 -11.08
N GLY A 33 5.40 -3.24 -11.20
CA GLY A 33 4.59 -2.86 -10.05
C GLY A 33 4.34 -3.98 -9.08
N LEU A 34 3.98 -5.15 -9.61
CA LEU A 34 3.69 -6.33 -8.80
C LEU A 34 4.90 -6.72 -7.94
N VAL A 35 6.11 -6.72 -8.51
CA VAL A 35 7.33 -7.05 -7.74
C VAL A 35 7.55 -6.06 -6.60
N ALA A 36 7.32 -4.77 -6.84
CA ALA A 36 7.43 -3.74 -5.81
C ALA A 36 6.37 -3.93 -4.72
N ILE A 37 5.10 -4.04 -5.07
CA ILE A 37 3.99 -4.17 -4.11
C ILE A 37 4.20 -5.40 -3.21
N ILE A 38 4.52 -6.57 -3.77
CA ILE A 38 4.74 -7.81 -2.98
C ILE A 38 5.94 -7.66 -2.02
N SER A 39 7.02 -7.04 -2.49
CA SER A 39 8.22 -6.85 -1.67
C SER A 39 7.93 -5.98 -0.46
N TYR A 40 7.15 -4.91 -0.65
CA TYR A 40 6.86 -3.95 0.42
C TYR A 40 5.64 -4.32 1.27
N GLU A 41 4.76 -5.21 0.81
CA GLU A 41 3.74 -5.84 1.64
C GLU A 41 4.38 -6.65 2.78
N SER A 42 5.45 -7.39 2.48
CA SER A 42 6.21 -8.14 3.49
C SER A 42 6.85 -7.21 4.52
N VAL A 43 7.40 -6.07 4.09
CA VAL A 43 7.98 -5.07 4.98
C VAL A 43 6.91 -4.42 5.86
N GLY A 44 5.76 -4.04 5.29
CA GLY A 44 4.63 -3.47 6.03
C GLY A 44 4.06 -4.46 7.06
N ALA A 45 3.97 -5.75 6.72
CA ALA A 45 3.52 -6.79 7.64
C ALA A 45 4.48 -6.94 8.84
N LEU A 46 5.80 -6.95 8.60
CA LEU A 46 6.80 -7.03 9.67
C LEU A 46 6.77 -5.78 10.58
N ALA A 47 6.58 -4.59 9.99
CA ALA A 47 6.42 -3.35 10.76
C ALA A 47 5.19 -3.39 11.67
N LEU A 48 4.06 -3.94 11.20
CA LEU A 48 2.85 -4.10 12.01
C LEU A 48 3.00 -5.14 13.12
N ILE A 49 3.72 -6.24 12.90
CA ILE A 49 3.99 -7.24 13.95
C ILE A 49 4.73 -6.60 15.12
N ALA A 50 5.66 -5.68 14.85
CA ALA A 50 6.42 -4.97 15.86
C ALA A 50 5.50 -4.20 16.84
N ILE A 51 4.43 -3.58 16.33
CA ILE A 51 3.43 -2.84 17.11
C ILE A 51 2.51 -3.80 17.87
N VAL A 52 2.05 -4.87 17.22
CA VAL A 52 1.18 -5.88 17.84
C VAL A 52 1.87 -6.53 19.04
N MET A 53 3.19 -6.74 19.00
CA MET A 53 3.94 -7.26 20.14
C MET A 53 3.94 -6.31 21.36
N LEU A 54 3.82 -4.99 21.15
CA LEU A 54 3.73 -4.02 22.26
C LEU A 54 2.32 -3.97 22.85
N VAL A 55 1.30 -3.99 22.00
CA VAL A 55 -0.11 -3.88 22.41
C VAL A 55 -0.65 -5.21 22.95
N GLY A 56 -0.16 -6.34 22.44
CA GLY A 56 -0.62 -7.69 22.80
C GLY A 56 -1.97 -8.09 22.20
N SER A 57 -2.52 -7.28 21.29
CA SER A 57 -3.81 -7.53 20.62
C SER A 57 -3.74 -7.14 19.14
N PHE A 58 -4.55 -7.83 18.32
CA PHE A 58 -4.74 -7.53 16.89
C PHE A 58 -5.94 -6.60 16.62
N SER A 59 -6.67 -6.19 17.66
CA SER A 59 -7.82 -5.29 17.54
C SER A 59 -7.38 -3.85 17.36
N LEU A 60 -7.91 -3.17 16.34
CA LEU A 60 -7.65 -1.74 16.10
C LEU A 60 -8.10 -0.86 17.27
N VAL A 61 -9.15 -1.28 17.98
CA VAL A 61 -9.67 -0.57 19.16
C VAL A 61 -8.67 -0.63 20.31
N ASP A 62 -8.03 -1.79 20.52
CA ASP A 62 -7.06 -1.98 21.59
C ASP A 62 -5.77 -1.20 21.30
N ILE A 63 -5.36 -1.14 20.03
CA ILE A 63 -4.21 -0.33 19.57
C ILE A 63 -4.46 1.15 19.84
N ASN A 64 -5.63 1.67 19.47
CA ASN A 64 -6.00 3.07 19.75
C ASN A 64 -6.09 3.36 21.26
N ASN A 65 -6.66 2.43 22.04
CA ASN A 65 -6.74 2.59 23.49
C ASN A 65 -5.36 2.60 24.16
N TYR A 66 -4.39 1.85 23.63
CA TYR A 66 -2.99 1.86 24.11
C TYR A 66 -2.32 3.24 23.96
N GLN A 67 -2.75 4.04 22.98
CA GLN A 67 -2.22 5.38 22.72
C GLN A 67 -2.94 6.50 23.51
N SER A 68 -3.97 6.18 24.30
CA SER A 68 -4.83 7.17 24.96
C SER A 68 -4.18 7.96 26.10
N ASP A 69 -3.05 7.49 26.63
CA ASP A 69 -2.39 8.03 27.84
C ASP A 69 -1.54 9.30 27.59
N GLY A 70 -1.73 9.96 26.44
CA GLY A 70 -1.13 11.25 26.07
C GLY A 70 -0.10 11.20 24.93
N PHE A 71 0.41 12.37 24.54
CA PHE A 71 1.28 12.55 23.36
C PHE A 71 2.56 11.69 23.40
N PHE A 72 3.15 11.49 24.58
CA PHE A 72 4.36 10.66 24.74
C PHE A 72 4.08 9.15 24.75
N SER A 73 2.82 8.73 24.82
CA SER A 73 2.42 7.31 24.77
C SER A 73 2.16 6.82 23.34
N TRP A 74 2.29 7.69 22.34
CA TRP A 74 2.08 7.32 20.95
C TRP A 74 3.10 6.29 20.47
N LEU A 75 2.64 5.36 19.65
CA LEU A 75 3.45 4.27 19.12
C LEU A 75 4.66 4.77 18.30
N ILE A 76 4.56 5.98 17.72
CA ILE A 76 5.64 6.65 17.00
C ILE A 76 6.89 6.81 17.88
N PHE A 77 6.73 7.17 19.16
CA PHE A 77 7.86 7.37 20.06
C PHE A 77 8.43 6.05 20.60
N LYS A 78 7.59 5.02 20.71
CA LYS A 78 8.03 3.69 21.15
C LYS A 78 8.76 2.93 20.05
N GLN A 79 8.34 3.09 18.80
CA GLN A 79 8.83 2.31 17.67
C GLN A 79 9.01 3.16 16.40
N PRO A 80 9.94 4.15 16.43
CA PRO A 80 10.15 5.05 15.30
C PRO A 80 10.62 4.32 14.04
N LEU A 81 11.39 3.23 14.18
CA LEU A 81 11.84 2.42 13.05
C LEU A 81 10.66 1.75 12.32
N ALA A 82 9.73 1.14 13.08
CA ALA A 82 8.56 0.47 12.50
C ALA A 82 7.67 1.48 11.77
N PHE A 83 7.51 2.69 12.34
CA PHE A 83 6.77 3.77 11.73
C PHE A 83 7.37 4.21 10.38
N VAL A 84 8.68 4.45 10.32
CA VAL A 84 9.35 4.86 9.08
C VAL A 84 9.25 3.77 8.01
N LEU A 85 9.48 2.51 8.37
CA LEU A 85 9.33 1.38 7.43
C LEU A 85 7.90 1.23 6.92
N PHE A 86 6.91 1.42 7.79
CA PHE A 86 5.51 1.35 7.41
C PHE A 86 5.11 2.48 6.46
N ILE A 87 5.56 3.71 6.70
CA ILE A 87 5.34 4.83 5.78
C ILE A 87 5.97 4.54 4.41
N ILE A 88 7.23 4.09 4.37
CA ILE A 88 7.90 3.79 3.10
C ILE A 88 7.13 2.71 2.34
N ALA A 89 6.69 1.64 3.03
CA ALA A 89 5.89 0.59 2.42
C ALA A 89 4.58 1.13 1.83
N LEU A 90 3.87 1.99 2.57
CA LEU A 90 2.60 2.58 2.17
C LEU A 90 2.73 3.48 0.91
N PHE A 91 3.80 4.27 0.82
CA PHE A 91 4.06 5.09 -0.38
C PHE A 91 4.26 4.23 -1.64
N ILE A 92 4.86 3.06 -1.49
CA ILE A 92 5.14 2.13 -2.59
C ILE A 92 3.88 1.35 -2.96
N GLU A 93 3.13 0.88 -1.97
CA GLU A 93 1.87 0.16 -2.18
C GLU A 93 0.81 1.04 -2.89
N THR A 94 0.82 2.35 -2.60
CA THR A 94 -0.06 3.33 -3.25
C THR A 94 0.49 3.89 -4.57
N ASN A 95 1.66 3.42 -5.02
CA ASN A 95 2.33 3.89 -6.24
C ASN A 95 2.44 5.42 -6.33
N ARG A 96 2.71 6.12 -5.22
CA ARG A 96 2.85 7.58 -5.23
C ARG A 96 4.30 8.03 -5.19
N THR A 97 4.52 9.26 -5.69
CA THR A 97 5.82 9.93 -5.60
C THR A 97 6.30 9.93 -4.15
N PRO A 98 7.55 9.53 -3.86
CA PRO A 98 8.70 9.44 -4.77
C PRO A 98 8.94 8.09 -5.47
N LEU A 99 8.14 7.04 -5.21
CA LEU A 99 8.41 5.66 -5.66
C LEU A 99 7.30 5.12 -6.58
N CYS A 100 6.96 5.89 -7.62
CA CYS A 100 5.95 5.53 -8.62
C CYS A 100 6.56 4.71 -9.76
N LEU A 101 6.88 3.42 -9.55
CA LEU A 101 7.52 2.58 -10.57
C LEU A 101 6.55 2.04 -11.65
N THR A 102 5.25 2.00 -11.36
CA THR A 102 4.20 1.46 -12.24
C THR A 102 3.72 2.44 -13.30
N GLU A 103 3.72 3.73 -12.97
CA GLU A 103 3.15 4.80 -13.80
C GLU A 103 4.23 5.81 -14.23
N ASN A 104 5.52 5.44 -14.13
CA ASN A 104 6.60 6.33 -14.55
C ASN A 104 6.59 6.49 -16.09
N ASP A 105 5.99 7.60 -16.56
CA ASP A 105 5.88 7.97 -17.97
C ASP A 105 7.22 7.98 -18.71
N ALA A 106 8.32 8.26 -18.00
CA ALA A 106 9.66 8.25 -18.59
C ALA A 106 10.14 6.86 -19.01
N GLU A 107 9.56 5.80 -18.47
CA GLU A 107 9.98 4.41 -18.72
C GLU A 107 8.92 3.58 -19.43
N ILE A 108 7.64 3.79 -19.10
CA ILE A 108 6.49 3.06 -19.63
C ILE A 108 5.32 4.06 -19.72
N VAL A 109 4.75 4.23 -20.91
CA VAL A 109 3.77 5.29 -21.30
C VAL A 109 2.43 5.20 -20.54
N ALA A 110 2.42 5.32 -19.20
CA ALA A 110 1.33 5.05 -18.25
C ALA A 110 1.08 3.56 -17.87
N GLY A 111 2.08 2.70 -18.04
CA GLY A 111 2.10 1.32 -17.51
C GLY A 111 0.84 0.49 -17.80
N TYR A 112 0.21 -0.03 -16.73
CA TYR A 112 -0.97 -0.91 -16.81
C TYR A 112 -2.26 -0.19 -17.24
N GLY A 113 -2.28 1.15 -17.18
CA GLY A 113 -3.44 1.99 -17.51
C GLY A 113 -3.53 2.41 -18.99
N THR A 114 -2.47 2.16 -19.78
CA THR A 114 -2.31 2.58 -21.18
C THR A 114 -3.50 2.29 -22.09
N GLU A 115 -4.09 1.10 -21.95
CA GLU A 115 -5.15 0.60 -22.84
C GLU A 115 -6.56 0.86 -22.29
N TYR A 116 -6.67 1.38 -21.06
CA TYR A 116 -7.94 1.62 -20.40
C TYR A 116 -8.42 3.05 -20.64
N SER A 117 -9.73 3.21 -20.84
CA SER A 117 -10.37 4.53 -21.03
C SER A 117 -11.70 4.62 -20.27
N GLY A 118 -12.15 5.86 -20.08
CA GLY A 118 -13.44 6.17 -19.45
C GLY A 118 -13.56 5.60 -18.03
N LEU A 119 -14.65 4.90 -17.76
CA LEU A 119 -14.95 4.36 -16.43
C LEU A 119 -13.90 3.34 -15.95
N ARG A 120 -13.39 2.49 -16.83
CA ARG A 120 -12.42 1.44 -16.44
C ARG A 120 -11.10 2.05 -15.95
N TRP A 121 -10.64 3.09 -16.63
CA TRP A 121 -9.48 3.86 -16.21
C TRP A 121 -9.75 4.58 -14.88
N GLY A 122 -10.91 5.22 -14.73
CA GLY A 122 -11.30 5.89 -13.49
C GLY A 122 -11.38 4.98 -12.26
N MET A 123 -11.78 3.71 -12.43
CA MET A 123 -11.86 2.74 -11.34
C MET A 123 -10.48 2.42 -10.73
N PHE A 124 -9.39 2.45 -11.52
CA PHE A 124 -8.04 2.26 -10.98
C PHE A 124 -7.66 3.41 -10.04
N PHE A 125 -7.89 4.66 -10.44
CA PHE A 125 -7.62 5.82 -9.57
C PHE A 125 -8.46 5.81 -8.29
N ILE A 126 -9.75 5.48 -8.39
CA ILE A 126 -10.60 5.36 -7.21
C ILE A 126 -10.03 4.30 -6.25
N GLY A 127 -9.56 3.17 -6.80
CA GLY A 127 -8.88 2.13 -6.03
C GLY A 127 -7.61 2.63 -5.33
N GLU A 128 -6.71 3.28 -6.05
CA GLU A 128 -5.47 3.84 -5.49
C GLU A 128 -5.71 4.93 -4.43
N TYR A 129 -6.72 5.78 -4.63
CA TYR A 129 -7.08 6.78 -3.61
C TYR A 129 -7.74 6.14 -2.39
N THR A 130 -8.52 5.08 -2.58
CA THR A 130 -9.12 4.33 -1.46
C THR A 130 -8.03 3.64 -0.64
N SER A 131 -7.03 3.03 -1.28
CA SER A 131 -5.90 2.42 -0.58
C SER A 131 -5.06 3.47 0.16
N MET A 132 -4.87 4.66 -0.42
CA MET A 132 -4.20 5.77 0.24
C MET A 132 -4.92 6.24 1.50
N ILE A 133 -6.25 6.41 1.44
CA ILE A 133 -7.04 6.81 2.61
C ILE A 133 -7.02 5.71 3.68
N ALA A 134 -7.15 4.44 3.27
CA ALA A 134 -7.08 3.32 4.20
C ALA A 134 -5.72 3.25 4.90
N GLY A 135 -4.63 3.43 4.14
CA GLY A 135 -3.28 3.52 4.69
C GLY A 135 -3.12 4.69 5.67
N ALA A 136 -3.62 5.88 5.32
CA ALA A 136 -3.55 7.05 6.20
C ALA A 136 -4.28 6.81 7.53
N ILE A 137 -5.44 6.16 7.52
CA ILE A 137 -6.18 5.79 8.74
C ILE A 137 -5.34 4.83 9.59
N LEU A 138 -4.67 3.84 8.99
CA LEU A 138 -3.80 2.91 9.73
C LEU A 138 -2.60 3.59 10.37
N VAL A 139 -2.02 4.61 9.72
CA VAL A 139 -0.88 5.36 10.27
C VAL A 139 -1.28 6.17 11.51
N THR A 140 -2.54 6.61 11.58
CA THR A 140 -3.04 7.39 12.72
C THR A 140 -3.44 6.56 13.93
N LEU A 141 -3.63 5.25 13.75
CA LEU A 141 -4.00 4.30 14.81
C LEU A 141 -2.76 3.81 15.58
#